data_AF-A0A4Y2D265-F1
#
_entry.id   AF-A0A4Y2D265-F1
#
_cell.length_a   1.000
_cell.length_b   1.000
_cell.length_c   1.000
_cell.angle_alpha   90.00
_cell.angle_beta   90.00
_cell.angle_gamma   90.00
#
_symmetry.space_group_name_H-M   'P 1'
#
loop_
_entity.id
_entity.type
_entity.pdbx_description
1 polymer ?
#
loop_
_entity_poly.entity_id
_entity_poly.type
_entity_poly.pdbx_seq_one_letter_code
_entity_poly.pdbx_strand_id
1 'polypeptide(L)'
;MHNDNAIDLSTGEAKKPEIITFYNMTKGAVDVVDEMAATYSTAKKTNRWPMAVFYAMLNVATINSRVLLLSTKEPPAQNRTRRSFLKSLGFNLIEDYQKIRSQQTMLPQSLKAKLVKEEDFQPSAKKAKVTYKRC
;
A
#
# COMPACT_ATOMS: atom_id res chain seq x y z
N MET A 1 21.96 25.88 -15.45
CA MET A 1 21.08 26.75 -16.27
C MET A 1 21.38 26.41 -17.71
N HIS A 2 20.36 25.99 -18.49
CA HIS A 2 20.53 25.68 -19.91
C HIS A 2 20.77 27.00 -20.66
N ASN A 3 22.03 27.27 -21.01
CA ASN A 3 22.45 28.52 -21.67
C ASN A 3 22.78 28.30 -23.15
N ASP A 4 22.48 27.11 -23.67
CA ASP A 4 22.78 26.66 -25.01
C ASP A 4 21.53 26.20 -25.75
N ASN A 5 21.61 26.18 -27.09
CA ASN A 5 20.53 25.75 -27.97
C ASN A 5 20.58 24.24 -28.23
N ALA A 6 20.96 23.45 -27.22
CA ALA A 6 21.12 22.02 -27.35
C ALA A 6 19.78 21.35 -27.69
N ILE A 7 19.80 20.48 -28.71
CA ILE A 7 18.65 19.69 -29.15
C ILE A 7 18.81 18.29 -28.58
N ASP A 8 17.73 17.76 -28.00
CA ASP A 8 17.66 16.38 -27.56
C ASP A 8 17.59 15.44 -28.77
N LEU A 9 18.71 14.76 -29.05
CA LEU A 9 18.84 13.83 -30.17
C LEU A 9 17.88 12.63 -30.06
N SER A 10 17.42 12.26 -28.86
CA SER A 10 16.45 11.17 -28.67
C SER A 10 15.08 11.49 -29.26
N THR A 11 14.80 12.76 -29.53
CA THR A 11 13.51 13.21 -30.07
C THR A 11 13.44 13.17 -31.59
N GLY A 12 14.54 12.82 -32.26
CA GLY A 12 14.60 12.64 -33.71
C GLY A 12 14.11 13.87 -34.48
N GLU A 13 13.14 13.67 -35.38
CA GLU A 13 12.59 14.73 -36.23
C GLU A 13 11.86 15.83 -35.46
N ALA A 14 11.40 15.57 -34.23
CA ALA A 14 10.74 16.57 -33.40
C ALA A 14 11.72 17.66 -32.91
N LYS A 15 13.04 17.38 -32.95
CA LYS A 15 14.14 18.32 -32.61
C LYS A 15 13.84 19.17 -31.37
N LYS A 16 13.34 18.55 -30.31
CA LYS A 16 12.95 19.28 -29.11
C LYS A 16 14.22 19.78 -28.40
N PRO A 17 14.23 21.03 -27.92
CA PRO A 17 15.29 21.51 -27.04
C PRO A 17 15.43 20.63 -25.80
N GLU A 18 16.67 20.39 -25.37
CA GLU A 18 16.99 19.59 -24.18
C GLU A 18 16.26 20.09 -22.94
N ILE A 19 16.15 21.41 -22.77
CA ILE A 19 15.42 22.02 -21.65
C ILE A 19 13.96 21.54 -21.57
N ILE A 20 13.30 21.31 -22.71
CA ILE A 20 11.91 20.85 -22.75
C ILE A 20 11.83 19.38 -22.34
N THR A 21 12.75 18.54 -22.80
CA THR A 21 12.72 17.11 -22.48
C THR A 21 13.13 16.86 -21.03
N PHE A 22 14.13 17.57 -20.52
CA PHE A 22 14.51 17.55 -19.11
C PHE A 22 13.36 17.99 -18.19
N TYR A 23 12.67 19.09 -18.53
CA TYR A 23 11.50 19.53 -17.78
C TYR A 23 10.39 18.47 -17.79
N ASN A 24 10.06 17.91 -18.96
CA ASN A 24 9.01 16.89 -19.07
C ASN A 24 9.34 15.60 -18.31
N MET A 25 10.62 15.22 -18.24
CA MET A 25 11.08 14.07 -17.46
C MET A 25 10.90 14.26 -15.95
N THR A 26 11.02 15.49 -15.45
CA THR A 26 11.10 15.76 -14.01
C THR A 26 9.81 16.34 -13.41
N LYS A 27 8.99 17.05 -14.22
CA LYS A 27 7.80 17.77 -13.76
C LYS A 27 6.71 16.88 -13.15
N GLY A 28 6.68 15.59 -13.48
CA GLY A 28 5.60 14.67 -13.08
C GLY A 28 5.73 14.10 -11.66
N ALA A 29 6.81 14.37 -10.93
CA ALA A 29 7.05 13.73 -9.65
C ALA A 29 5.94 13.98 -8.61
N VAL A 30 5.42 15.21 -8.54
CA VAL A 30 4.33 15.58 -7.64
C VAL A 30 3.02 14.90 -8.05
N ASP A 31 2.67 14.96 -9.34
CA ASP A 31 1.48 14.30 -9.89
C ASP A 31 1.47 12.79 -9.59
N VAL A 32 2.63 12.14 -9.68
CA VAL A 32 2.78 10.72 -9.35
C VAL A 32 2.51 10.46 -7.86
N VAL A 33 2.98 11.33 -6.96
CA VAL A 33 2.67 11.21 -5.51
C VAL A 33 1.19 11.46 -5.24
N ASP A 34 0.57 12.41 -5.92
CA ASP A 34 -0.85 12.71 -5.80
C ASP A 34 -1.73 11.56 -6.33
N GLU A 35 -1.40 11.00 -7.49
CA GLU A 35 -2.06 9.81 -8.03
C GLU A 35 -1.91 8.62 -7.08
N MET A 36 -0.70 8.43 -6.52
CA MET A 36 -0.48 7.42 -5.52
C MET A 36 -1.38 7.68 -4.30
N ALA A 37 -1.39 8.87 -3.73
CA ALA A 37 -2.20 9.19 -2.55
C ALA A 37 -3.70 8.97 -2.82
N ALA A 38 -4.19 9.33 -4.01
CA ALA A 38 -5.58 9.13 -4.41
C ALA A 38 -5.97 7.64 -4.54
N THR A 39 -5.11 6.82 -5.17
CA THR A 39 -5.40 5.40 -5.46
C THR A 39 -5.63 4.55 -4.20
N TYR A 40 -4.91 4.84 -3.11
CA TYR A 40 -5.05 4.17 -1.81
C TYR A 40 -5.26 5.19 -0.70
N SER A 41 -6.28 6.03 -0.85
CA SER A 41 -6.56 7.10 0.09
C SER A 41 -7.21 6.60 1.38
N THR A 42 -6.75 7.12 2.52
CA THR A 42 -7.38 6.96 3.84
C THR A 42 -8.45 8.02 4.12
N ALA A 43 -8.64 9.00 3.23
CA ALA A 43 -9.56 10.11 3.43
C ALA A 43 -11.00 9.65 3.59
N LYS A 44 -11.71 10.28 4.53
CA LYS A 44 -13.15 10.10 4.77
C LYS A 44 -13.85 11.45 4.75
N LYS A 45 -15.14 11.44 4.39
CA LYS A 45 -16.00 12.62 4.50
C LYS A 45 -15.97 13.12 5.94
N THR A 46 -15.58 14.37 6.13
CA THR A 46 -15.46 15.02 7.44
C THR A 46 -15.82 16.49 7.32
N ASN A 47 -16.46 17.04 8.36
CA ASN A 47 -16.73 18.48 8.47
C ASN A 47 -15.63 19.21 9.27
N ARG A 48 -14.58 18.49 9.68
CA ARG A 48 -13.47 19.02 10.47
C ARG A 48 -12.21 19.05 9.61
N TRP A 49 -11.79 20.24 9.17
CA TRP A 49 -10.60 20.40 8.32
C TRP A 49 -9.31 19.77 8.89
N PRO A 50 -9.06 19.73 10.22
CA PRO A 50 -7.85 19.08 10.73
C PRO A 50 -7.82 17.58 10.44
N MET A 51 -8.99 16.93 10.41
CA MET A 51 -9.09 15.52 10.04
C MET A 51 -8.73 15.29 8.57
N ALA A 52 -9.08 16.22 7.67
CA ALA A 52 -8.68 16.12 6.27
C ALA A 52 -7.15 16.19 6.12
N VAL A 53 -6.50 17.09 6.85
CA VAL A 53 -5.02 17.18 6.91
C VAL A 53 -4.42 15.90 7.50
N PHE A 54 -5.01 15.35 8.57
CA PHE A 54 -4.56 14.09 9.15
C PHE A 54 -4.59 12.92 8.15
N TYR A 55 -5.68 12.77 7.38
CA TYR A 55 -5.75 11.75 6.34
C TYR A 55 -4.71 11.96 5.22
N ALA A 56 -4.47 13.21 4.83
CA ALA A 56 -3.41 13.52 3.86
C ALA A 56 -2.02 13.13 4.40
N MET A 57 -1.73 13.45 5.67
CA MET A 57 -0.48 13.06 6.33
C MET A 57 -0.32 11.53 6.36
N LEU A 58 -1.38 10.77 6.67
CA LEU A 58 -1.34 9.30 6.63
C LEU A 58 -1.00 8.77 5.23
N ASN A 59 -1.61 9.32 4.19
CA ASN A 59 -1.33 8.91 2.80
C ASN A 59 0.15 9.15 2.43
N VAL A 60 0.68 10.35 2.72
CA VAL A 60 2.07 10.72 2.41
C VAL A 60 3.07 9.92 3.25
N ALA A 61 2.82 9.77 4.56
CA ALA A 61 3.68 8.98 5.44
C ALA A 61 3.78 7.51 4.99
N THR A 62 2.69 6.97 4.46
CA THR A 62 2.66 5.60 3.97
C THR A 62 3.41 5.43 2.64
N ILE A 63 3.38 6.43 1.75
CA ILE A 63 4.19 6.45 0.52
C ILE A 63 5.68 6.52 0.91
N ASN A 64 6.04 7.46 1.79
CA ASN A 64 7.43 7.68 2.20
C ASN A 64 8.02 6.48 2.93
N SER A 65 7.28 5.87 3.86
CA SER A 65 7.72 4.65 4.56
C SER A 65 7.96 3.48 3.59
N ARG A 66 7.14 3.34 2.54
CA ARG A 66 7.38 2.33 1.49
C ARG A 66 8.64 2.63 0.69
N VAL A 67 8.87 3.90 0.31
CA VAL A 67 10.11 4.30 -0.38
C VAL A 67 11.32 3.93 0.47
N LEU A 68 11.30 4.28 1.77
CA LEU A 68 12.38 3.91 2.71
C LEU A 68 12.59 2.40 2.80
N LEU A 69 11.51 1.62 2.93
CA LEU A 69 11.59 0.15 3.00
C LEU A 69 12.23 -0.44 1.73
N LEU A 70 11.85 0.06 0.55
CA LEU A 70 12.36 -0.44 -0.73
C LEU A 70 13.79 0.02 -1.03
N SER A 71 14.26 1.08 -0.38
CA SER A 71 15.64 1.57 -0.47
C SER A 71 16.62 0.81 0.46
N THR A 72 16.15 -0.18 1.22
CA THR A 72 17.04 -1.03 2.04
C THR A 72 17.82 -2.02 1.18
N LYS A 73 18.92 -2.57 1.72
CA LYS A 73 19.78 -3.55 0.99
C LYS A 73 19.01 -4.79 0.56
N GLU A 74 18.12 -5.27 1.43
CA GLU A 74 17.33 -6.49 1.22
C GLU A 74 15.85 -6.21 1.50
N PRO A 75 15.14 -5.58 0.55
CA PRO A 75 13.74 -5.23 0.77
C PRO A 75 12.86 -6.49 0.79
N PRO A 76 11.92 -6.62 1.75
CA PRO A 76 11.10 -7.81 1.87
C PRO A 76 10.29 -8.09 0.60
N ALA A 77 10.45 -9.29 0.04
CA ALA A 77 9.76 -9.67 -1.20
C ALA A 77 8.24 -9.53 -1.08
N GLN A 78 7.67 -9.87 0.08
CA GLN A 78 6.23 -9.73 0.33
C GLN A 78 5.71 -8.28 0.25
N ASN A 79 6.57 -7.26 0.40
CA ASN A 79 6.19 -5.84 0.42
C ASN A 79 6.59 -5.10 -0.87
N ARG A 80 6.97 -5.82 -1.94
CA ARG A 80 7.29 -5.22 -3.23
C ARG A 80 6.09 -4.48 -3.83
N THR A 81 4.89 -5.06 -3.77
CA THR A 81 3.70 -4.37 -4.26
C THR A 81 3.19 -3.37 -3.22
N ARG A 82 2.63 -2.25 -3.68
CA ARG A 82 2.05 -1.27 -2.77
C ARG A 82 0.88 -1.85 -1.96
N ARG A 83 0.03 -2.65 -2.59
CA ARG A 83 -1.12 -3.30 -1.94
C ARG A 83 -0.66 -4.21 -0.80
N SER A 84 0.34 -5.06 -1.04
CA SER A 84 0.83 -5.98 -0.02
C SER A 84 1.50 -5.24 1.13
N PHE A 85 2.32 -4.22 0.85
CA PHE A 85 2.88 -3.35 1.87
C PHE A 85 1.80 -2.69 2.75
N LEU A 86 0.78 -2.08 2.15
CA LEU A 86 -0.33 -1.43 2.86
C LEU A 86 -1.10 -2.42 3.74
N LYS A 87 -1.34 -3.62 3.23
CA LYS A 87 -2.01 -4.69 3.97
C LYS A 87 -1.18 -5.09 5.19
N SER A 88 0.10 -5.40 5.00
CA SER A 88 1.02 -5.75 6.08
C SER A 88 1.13 -4.65 7.13
N LEU A 89 1.30 -3.40 6.71
CA LEU A 89 1.35 -2.24 7.60
C LEU A 89 0.07 -2.12 8.44
N GLY A 90 -1.10 -2.24 7.80
CA GLY A 90 -2.38 -2.15 8.49
C GLY A 90 -2.56 -3.24 9.54
N PHE A 91 -2.16 -4.48 9.25
CA PHE A 91 -2.21 -5.58 10.23
C PHE A 91 -1.21 -5.40 11.38
N ASN A 92 0.03 -4.99 11.08
CA ASN A 92 1.04 -4.75 12.11
C ASN A 92 0.63 -3.65 13.09
N LEU A 93 0.00 -2.56 12.61
CA LEU A 93 -0.44 -1.45 13.46
C LEU A 93 -1.59 -1.82 14.42
N ILE A 94 -2.36 -2.87 14.12
CA ILE A 94 -3.52 -3.28 14.94
C ILE A 94 -3.25 -4.55 15.75
N GLU A 95 -2.09 -5.18 15.58
CA GLU A 95 -1.76 -6.49 16.16
C GLU A 95 -1.91 -6.50 17.69
N ASP A 96 -1.32 -5.52 18.38
CA ASP A 96 -1.38 -5.43 19.84
C ASP A 96 -2.81 -5.22 20.33
N TYR A 97 -3.58 -4.38 19.65
CA TYR A 97 -4.99 -4.16 19.96
C TYR A 97 -5.86 -5.40 19.71
N GLN A 98 -5.54 -6.19 18.70
CA GLN A 98 -6.21 -7.48 18.44
C GLN A 98 -5.92 -8.47 19.56
N LYS A 99 -4.67 -8.56 20.04
CA LYS A 99 -4.26 -9.42 21.17
C LYS A 99 -4.98 -9.04 22.47
N ILE A 100 -5.05 -7.74 22.79
CA ILE A 100 -5.79 -7.28 23.97
C ILE A 100 -7.29 -7.61 23.85
N ARG A 101 -7.87 -7.41 22.66
CA ARG A 101 -9.29 -7.65 22.43
C ARG A 101 -9.65 -9.15 22.49
N SER A 102 -8.78 -10.05 22.06
CA SER A 102 -9.06 -11.49 22.06
C SER A 102 -9.15 -12.07 23.48
N GLN A 103 -8.47 -11.45 24.45
CA GLN A 103 -8.50 -11.83 25.86
C GLN A 103 -9.78 -11.39 26.59
N GLN A 104 -10.64 -10.58 25.96
CA GLN A 104 -11.87 -10.12 26.59
C GLN A 104 -12.84 -11.28 26.82
N THR A 105 -13.27 -11.45 28.08
CA THR A 105 -14.16 -12.53 28.50
C THR A 105 -15.50 -12.50 27.75
N MET A 106 -16.10 -11.31 27.63
CA MET A 106 -17.43 -11.10 27.05
C MET A 106 -17.44 -10.85 25.53
N LEU A 107 -16.35 -11.15 24.82
CA LEU A 107 -16.34 -10.99 23.36
C LEU A 107 -17.18 -12.10 22.68
N PRO A 108 -18.09 -11.76 21.74
CA PRO A 108 -18.87 -12.75 21.00
C PRO A 108 -17.99 -13.82 20.33
N GLN A 109 -18.40 -15.08 20.42
CA GLN A 109 -17.60 -16.23 19.93
C GLN A 109 -17.25 -16.12 18.45
N SER A 110 -18.14 -15.55 17.63
CA SER A 110 -17.90 -15.31 16.21
C SER A 110 -16.78 -14.31 15.93
N LEU A 111 -16.54 -13.36 16.85
CA LEU A 111 -15.44 -12.41 16.77
C LEU A 111 -14.15 -12.99 17.37
N LYS A 112 -14.23 -13.72 18.50
CA LYS A 112 -13.08 -14.47 19.03
C LYS A 112 -12.49 -15.40 17.98
N ALA A 113 -13.33 -16.17 17.29
CA ALA A 113 -12.89 -17.08 16.23
C ALA A 113 -12.25 -16.39 15.01
N LYS A 114 -12.48 -15.09 14.80
CA LYS A 114 -11.85 -14.30 13.73
C LYS A 114 -10.55 -13.62 14.17
N LEU A 115 -10.44 -13.26 15.45
CA LEU A 115 -9.21 -12.73 16.05
C LEU A 115 -8.18 -13.84 16.30
N VAL A 116 -8.64 -15.08 16.46
CA VAL A 116 -7.82 -16.28 16.66
C VAL A 116 -7.69 -17.03 15.33
N LYS A 117 -6.90 -16.55 14.37
CA LYS A 117 -6.34 -17.28 13.19
C LYS A 117 -5.16 -16.45 12.61
N GLU A 118 -3.97 -16.93 12.23
CA GLU A 118 -3.42 -18.24 11.85
C GLU A 118 -1.96 -18.35 12.35
N GLU A 119 -1.68 -19.15 13.38
CA GLU A 119 -0.37 -19.82 13.50
C GLU A 119 -0.55 -21.16 12.77
N ASP A 120 0.17 -21.38 11.67
CA ASP A 120 0.24 -22.62 10.87
C ASP A 120 -1.06 -23.23 10.31
N PHE A 121 -1.66 -22.62 9.27
CA PHE A 121 -2.55 -23.36 8.36
C PHE A 121 -1.78 -23.81 7.10
N GLN A 122 -1.15 -24.99 7.18
CA GLN A 122 -0.88 -25.79 5.98
C GLN A 122 -2.23 -26.31 5.45
N PRO A 123 -2.52 -26.17 4.15
CA PRO A 123 -3.79 -26.60 3.61
C PRO A 123 -3.94 -28.12 3.73
N SER A 124 -4.78 -28.56 4.67
CA SER A 124 -5.14 -29.98 4.77
C SER A 124 -5.79 -30.45 3.47
N ALA A 125 -5.32 -31.58 2.94
CA ALA A 125 -5.77 -32.17 1.70
C ALA A 125 -7.30 -32.35 1.68
N LYS A 126 -7.93 -32.05 0.54
CA LYS A 126 -9.37 -32.18 0.32
C LYS A 126 -9.82 -33.60 0.68
N LYS A 127 -10.59 -33.75 1.77
CA LYS A 127 -11.21 -35.04 2.12
C LYS A 127 -12.23 -35.43 1.06
N ALA A 128 -12.16 -36.67 0.60
CA ALA A 128 -13.05 -37.24 -0.39
C ALA A 128 -14.51 -37.20 0.10
N LYS A 129 -15.44 -36.88 -0.81
CA LYS A 129 -16.89 -36.87 -0.53
C LYS A 129 -17.35 -38.28 -0.22
N VAL A 130 -17.83 -38.50 1.01
CA VAL A 130 -18.53 -39.73 1.38
C VAL A 130 -20.00 -39.59 0.97
N THR A 131 -20.45 -40.45 0.07
CA THR A 131 -21.86 -40.55 -0.33
C THR A 131 -22.56 -41.52 0.60
N TYR A 132 -23.51 -41.04 1.40
CA TYR A 132 -24.35 -41.91 2.23
C TYR A 132 -25.49 -42.49 1.38
N LYS A 133 -25.63 -43.82 1.39
CA LYS A 133 -26.81 -44.50 0.84
C LYS A 133 -27.98 -44.30 1.81
N ARG A 134 -29.08 -43.74 1.32
CA ARG A 134 -30.37 -43.76 2.03
C ARG A 134 -30.90 -45.19 2.06
N CYS A 135 -31.34 -45.63 3.25
CA CYS A 135 -32.20 -46.80 3.41
C CYS A 135 -33.53 -46.57 2.71
#